data_AF-A0A285ULS8-F1
#
_entry.id   AF-A0A285ULS8-F1
#
_cell.length_a   1.000
_cell.length_b   1.000
_cell.length_c   1.000
_cell.angle_alpha   90.00
_cell.angle_beta   90.00
_cell.angle_gamma   90.00
#
_symmetry.space_group_name_H-M   'P 1'
#
loop_
_entity.id
_entity.type
_entity.pdbx_description
1 polymer ?
#
loop_
_entity_poly.entity_id
_entity_poly.type
_entity_poly.pdbx_seq_one_letter_code
_entity_poly.pdbx_strand_id
1 'polypeptide(L)'
;MIHIEIFGLFAGLVAIGIIVLIFIAALGLIKWLLQGYFLFRIAERKNLDIPLLSFVPFGTFYVAGQEFDGNVFQKGSFNPKHLGLIFAITGLVVYFLGLSIGDIAISYLLMESIIFIGLFNAYTRNMGVAILLAILNVLTAGIAAIVVLFLYHRKLSKTFNDPVVREEPVSEPHRGPVDTDDVDQHRNI
;
A
#
# COMPACT_ATOMS: atom_id res chain seq x y z
N MET A 1 -37.88 40.50 -13.82
CA MET A 1 -37.70 39.20 -14.51
C MET A 1 -36.25 38.74 -14.45
N ILE A 2 -35.29 39.54 -14.94
CA ILE A 2 -33.84 39.24 -14.93
C ILE A 2 -33.28 38.87 -13.54
N HIS A 3 -33.68 39.55 -12.47
CA HIS A 3 -33.18 39.24 -11.11
C HIS A 3 -33.62 37.86 -10.58
N ILE A 4 -34.78 37.35 -11.01
CA ILE A 4 -35.30 36.04 -10.57
C ILE A 4 -34.57 34.91 -11.29
N GLU A 5 -34.25 35.10 -12.57
CA GLU A 5 -33.47 34.14 -13.38
C GLU A 5 -32.03 34.05 -12.89
N ILE A 6 -31.40 35.19 -12.58
CA ILE A 6 -30.05 35.23 -11.99
C ILE A 6 -30.03 34.53 -10.63
N PHE A 7 -31.01 34.81 -9.76
CA PHE A 7 -31.12 34.15 -8.45
C PHE A 7 -31.35 32.64 -8.59
N GLY A 8 -32.21 32.21 -9.52
CA GLY A 8 -32.44 30.81 -9.85
C GLY A 8 -31.17 30.10 -10.35
N LEU A 9 -30.36 30.77 -11.18
CA LEU A 9 -29.09 30.24 -11.66
C LEU A 9 -28.07 30.08 -10.53
N PHE A 10 -27.92 31.07 -9.65
CA PHE A 10 -27.06 30.97 -8.47
C PHE A 10 -27.52 29.87 -7.51
N ALA A 11 -28.83 29.76 -7.23
CA ALA A 11 -29.38 28.71 -6.38
C ALA A 11 -29.15 27.32 -6.98
N GLY A 12 -29.32 27.16 -8.29
CA GLY A 12 -29.01 25.92 -9.00
C GLY A 12 -27.52 25.56 -8.92
N LEU A 13 -26.64 26.55 -9.09
CA LEU A 13 -25.19 26.34 -9.03
C LEU A 13 -24.71 25.99 -7.62
N VAL A 14 -25.30 26.60 -6.59
CA VAL A 14 -25.09 26.24 -5.17
C VAL A 14 -25.58 24.82 -4.90
N ALA A 15 -26.76 24.45 -5.38
CA ALA A 15 -27.29 23.09 -5.20
C ALA A 15 -26.38 22.03 -5.85
N ILE A 16 -25.90 22.29 -7.07
CA ILE A 16 -24.91 21.43 -7.74
C ILE A 16 -23.63 21.36 -6.91
N GLY A 17 -23.13 22.50 -6.42
CA GLY A 17 -21.95 22.55 -5.56
C GLY A 17 -22.07 21.70 -4.31
N ILE A 18 -23.22 21.76 -3.62
CA ILE A 18 -23.51 20.95 -2.43
C ILE A 18 -23.54 19.46 -2.78
N ILE A 19 -24.20 19.08 -3.88
CA ILE A 19 -24.27 17.68 -4.32
C ILE A 19 -22.87 17.14 -4.61
N VAL A 20 -22.04 17.92 -5.32
CA VAL A 20 -20.66 17.55 -5.62
C VAL A 20 -19.84 17.42 -4.33
N LEU A 21 -20.01 18.33 -3.37
CA LEU A 21 -19.31 18.28 -2.09
C LEU A 21 -19.68 17.02 -1.30
N ILE A 22 -20.98 16.69 -1.21
CA ILE A 22 -21.46 15.46 -0.57
C ILE A 22 -20.87 14.23 -1.24
N PHE A 23 -20.84 14.19 -2.57
CA PHE A 23 -20.28 13.08 -3.33
C PHE A 23 -18.79 12.89 -3.05
N ILE A 24 -18.00 13.97 -3.07
CA ILE A 24 -16.57 13.94 -2.73
C ILE A 24 -16.35 13.50 -1.27
N ALA A 25 -17.16 14.01 -0.34
CA ALA A 25 -17.09 13.63 1.06
C ALA A 25 -17.38 12.14 1.27
N ALA A 26 -18.38 11.59 0.58
CA ALA A 26 -18.70 10.17 0.63
C ALA A 26 -17.56 9.30 0.08
N LEU A 27 -16.98 9.68 -1.07
CA LEU A 27 -15.80 8.99 -1.62
C LEU A 27 -14.59 9.06 -0.69
N GLY A 28 -14.34 10.21 -0.08
CA GLY A 28 -13.29 10.40 0.93
C GLY A 28 -13.50 9.51 2.16
N LEU A 29 -14.73 9.41 2.65
CA LEU A 29 -15.08 8.55 3.78
C LEU A 29 -14.87 7.06 3.46
N ILE A 30 -15.33 6.61 2.29
CA ILE A 30 -15.13 5.23 1.82
C ILE A 30 -13.64 4.92 1.72
N LYS A 31 -12.85 5.83 1.12
CA LYS A 31 -11.39 5.71 1.04
C LYS A 31 -10.77 5.56 2.41
N TRP A 32 -11.12 6.46 3.33
CA TRP A 32 -10.57 6.47 4.67
C TRP A 32 -10.88 5.18 5.43
N LEU A 33 -12.12 4.67 5.35
CA LEU A 33 -12.51 3.41 5.98
C LEU A 33 -11.77 2.20 5.39
N LEU A 34 -11.66 2.13 4.06
CA LEU A 34 -10.92 1.04 3.40
C LEU A 34 -9.44 1.06 3.79
N GLN A 35 -8.81 2.23 3.73
CA GLN A 35 -7.41 2.41 4.11
C GLN A 35 -7.19 2.01 5.57
N GLY A 36 -8.04 2.49 6.48
CA GLY A 36 -7.98 2.14 7.90
C GLY A 36 -8.18 0.65 8.14
N TYR A 37 -9.11 0.01 7.43
CA TYR A 37 -9.33 -1.44 7.52
C TYR A 37 -8.12 -2.25 7.05
N PHE A 38 -7.53 -1.91 5.90
CA PHE A 38 -6.34 -2.61 5.41
C PHE A 38 -5.14 -2.41 6.35
N LEU A 39 -4.95 -1.20 6.86
CA LEU A 39 -3.88 -0.91 7.79
C LEU A 39 -4.07 -1.64 9.13
N PHE A 40 -5.30 -1.70 9.63
CA PHE A 40 -5.67 -2.48 10.81
C PHE A 40 -5.33 -3.96 10.63
N ARG A 41 -5.67 -4.54 9.47
CA ARG A 41 -5.39 -5.95 9.18
C ARG A 41 -3.89 -6.23 9.05
N ILE A 42 -3.11 -5.28 8.54
CA ILE A 42 -1.64 -5.38 8.54
C ILE A 42 -1.12 -5.34 9.98
N ALA A 43 -1.61 -4.39 10.78
CA ALA A 43 -1.19 -4.21 12.16
C ALA A 43 -1.49 -5.43 13.03
N GLU A 44 -2.68 -6.02 12.90
CA GLU A 44 -3.01 -7.29 13.59
C GLU A 44 -2.07 -8.43 13.16
N ARG A 45 -1.84 -8.60 11.86
CA ARG A 45 -0.98 -9.68 11.35
C ARG A 45 0.47 -9.54 11.78
N LYS A 46 0.96 -8.31 11.88
CA LYS A 46 2.33 -7.97 12.26
C LYS A 46 2.50 -7.74 13.78
N ASN A 47 1.43 -7.91 14.58
CA ASN A 47 1.42 -7.61 16.02
C ASN A 47 1.98 -6.21 16.34
N LEU A 48 1.55 -5.19 15.59
CA LEU A 48 1.93 -3.80 15.83
C LEU A 48 1.17 -3.22 17.02
N ASP A 49 1.72 -2.16 17.63
CA ASP A 49 1.09 -1.54 18.79
C ASP A 49 -0.18 -0.79 18.38
N ILE A 50 -1.28 -1.07 19.08
CA ILE A 50 -2.57 -0.38 18.97
C ILE A 50 -3.10 -0.28 17.52
N PRO A 51 -3.49 -1.42 16.89
CA PRO A 51 -4.02 -1.46 15.52
C PRO A 51 -5.19 -0.50 15.26
N LEU A 52 -5.98 -0.19 16.30
CA LEU A 52 -7.14 0.68 16.22
C LEU A 52 -6.80 2.12 15.78
N LEU A 53 -5.55 2.58 15.96
CA LEU A 53 -5.09 3.88 15.47
C LEU A 53 -5.21 4.01 13.94
N SER A 54 -5.33 2.90 13.22
CA SER A 54 -5.58 2.87 11.77
C SER A 54 -6.86 3.61 11.35
N PHE A 55 -7.81 3.82 12.25
CA PHE A 55 -9.05 4.56 11.98
C PHE A 55 -9.03 5.97 12.54
N VAL A 56 -7.91 6.46 13.06
CA VAL A 56 -7.81 7.80 13.63
C VAL A 56 -6.99 8.66 12.65
N PRO A 57 -7.44 9.88 12.31
CA PRO A 57 -6.60 10.83 11.59
C PRO A 57 -5.25 10.98 12.30
N PHE A 58 -4.17 11.00 11.55
CA PHE A 58 -2.78 10.94 12.04
C PHE A 58 -2.36 9.64 12.74
N GLY A 59 -3.28 8.89 13.36
CA GLY A 59 -3.02 7.53 13.87
C GLY A 59 -2.68 6.52 12.77
N THR A 60 -3.20 6.73 11.56
CA THR A 60 -2.78 5.99 10.36
C THR A 60 -1.30 6.14 10.07
N PHE A 61 -0.71 7.32 10.30
CA PHE A 61 0.73 7.54 10.12
C PHE A 61 1.55 6.79 11.17
N TYR A 62 1.03 6.66 12.39
CA TYR A 62 1.66 5.86 13.43
C TYR A 62 1.75 4.39 13.04
N VAL A 63 0.60 3.78 12.74
CA VAL A 63 0.54 2.36 12.41
C VAL A 63 1.31 2.06 11.11
N ALA A 64 1.22 2.93 10.10
CA ALA A 64 1.97 2.77 8.87
C ALA A 64 3.48 2.97 9.08
N GLY A 65 3.91 3.94 9.90
CA GLY A 65 5.33 4.14 10.18
C GLY A 65 5.96 2.99 10.96
N GLN A 66 5.19 2.31 11.82
CA GLN A 66 5.63 1.08 12.49
C GLN A 66 5.92 -0.06 11.51
N GLU A 67 5.27 -0.10 10.33
CA GLU A 67 5.62 -1.07 9.29
C GLU A 67 7.03 -0.83 8.73
N PHE A 68 7.53 0.41 8.81
CA PHE A 68 8.87 0.79 8.39
C PHE A 68 9.88 0.69 9.54
N ASP A 69 9.44 0.54 10.80
CA ASP A 69 10.36 0.34 11.92
C ASP A 69 11.11 -0.99 11.77
N GLY A 70 12.43 -0.95 11.95
CA GLY A 70 13.24 -2.16 12.05
C GLY A 70 13.94 -2.69 10.80
N ASN A 71 13.62 -2.24 9.56
CA ASN A 71 14.41 -2.67 8.38
C ASN A 71 14.18 -1.94 7.03
N VAL A 72 14.05 -0.61 6.97
CA VAL A 72 13.93 0.08 5.64
C VAL A 72 15.25 0.05 4.86
N PHE A 73 16.39 -0.04 5.53
CA PHE A 73 17.71 0.10 4.91
C PHE A 73 18.68 -1.01 5.34
N GLN A 74 18.60 -2.19 4.74
CA GLN A 74 19.73 -3.13 4.81
C GLN A 74 20.84 -2.71 3.85
N LYS A 75 21.67 -1.77 4.34
CA LYS A 75 23.14 -1.72 4.24
C LYS A 75 23.64 -0.53 5.06
N GLY A 76 23.94 -0.76 6.33
CA GLY A 76 24.67 0.19 7.18
C GLY A 76 23.82 1.01 8.17
N SER A 77 23.30 0.34 9.21
CA SER A 77 23.08 0.88 10.56
C SER A 77 22.25 2.17 10.73
N PHE A 78 21.07 2.25 10.13
CA PHE A 78 19.99 3.05 10.70
C PHE A 78 18.84 2.11 11.05
N ASN A 79 18.68 1.83 12.34
CA ASN A 79 17.54 1.12 12.89
C ASN A 79 16.65 2.16 13.58
N PRO A 80 15.91 2.98 12.79
CA PRO A 80 15.04 3.97 13.39
C PRO A 80 13.99 3.22 14.20
N LYS A 81 14.00 3.45 15.50
CA LYS A 81 12.94 3.03 16.40
C LYS A 81 12.00 4.22 16.47
N HIS A 82 10.69 4.00 16.25
CA HIS A 82 9.63 5.00 16.37
C HIS A 82 9.37 5.89 15.14
N LEU A 83 9.61 5.42 13.91
CA LEU A 83 9.16 6.12 12.69
C LEU A 83 7.66 6.39 12.71
N GLY A 84 6.86 5.45 13.22
CA GLY A 84 5.42 5.66 13.43
C GLY A 84 5.12 6.89 14.27
N LEU A 85 5.79 7.02 15.41
CA LEU A 85 5.60 8.16 16.30
C LEU A 85 6.07 9.46 15.66
N ILE A 86 7.22 9.44 14.99
CA ILE A 86 7.77 10.61 14.27
C ILE A 86 6.78 11.08 13.21
N PHE A 87 6.22 10.18 12.42
CA PHE A 87 5.25 10.51 11.38
C PHE A 87 3.95 11.06 11.94
N ALA A 88 3.41 10.47 13.01
CA ALA A 88 2.21 10.97 13.67
C ALA A 88 2.43 12.36 14.26
N ILE A 89 3.54 12.58 14.98
CA ILE A 89 3.89 13.90 15.55
C ILE A 89 4.12 14.92 14.44
N THR A 90 4.86 14.57 13.39
CA THR A 90 5.13 15.48 12.28
C THR A 90 3.84 15.92 11.61
N GLY A 91 2.92 14.98 11.35
CA GLY A 91 1.61 15.30 10.78
C GLY A 91 0.80 16.23 11.69
N LEU A 92 0.80 15.98 13.00
CA LEU A 92 0.11 16.80 13.98
C LEU A 92 0.71 18.21 14.09
N VAL A 93 2.04 18.31 14.11
CA VAL A 93 2.79 19.57 14.17
C VAL A 93 2.54 20.41 12.91
N VAL A 94 2.60 19.80 11.73
CA VAL A 94 2.27 20.47 10.46
C VAL A 94 0.84 21.00 10.46
N TYR A 95 -0.10 20.21 11.00
CA TYR A 95 -1.50 20.61 11.12
C TYR A 95 -1.68 21.80 12.07
N PHE A 96 -1.04 21.78 13.25
CA PHE A 96 -1.17 22.84 14.26
C PHE A 96 -0.37 24.11 13.97
N LEU A 97 0.75 24.02 13.25
CA LEU A 97 1.58 25.17 12.91
C LEU A 97 0.90 26.15 11.94
N GLY A 98 -0.34 25.87 11.50
CA GLY A 98 -1.11 26.80 10.70
C GLY A 98 -0.46 27.11 9.36
N LEU A 99 0.32 26.15 8.84
CA LEU A 99 0.82 26.20 7.48
C LEU A 99 -0.39 26.39 6.54
N SER A 100 -0.17 27.07 5.41
CA SER A 100 -1.24 27.39 4.46
C SER A 100 -2.09 26.15 4.17
N ILE A 101 -3.37 26.31 3.82
CA ILE A 101 -4.25 25.19 3.43
C ILE A 101 -3.57 24.32 2.35
N GLY A 102 -2.78 24.96 1.46
CA GLY A 102 -1.95 24.26 0.48
C GLY A 102 -0.83 23.42 1.09
N ASP A 103 -0.11 23.93 2.08
CA ASP A 103 0.98 23.22 2.74
C ASP A 103 0.49 22.03 3.58
N ILE A 104 -0.66 22.19 4.24
CA ILE A 104 -1.33 21.09 4.97
C ILE A 104 -1.76 20.02 3.96
N ALA A 105 -2.35 20.42 2.84
CA ALA A 105 -2.75 19.49 1.79
C ALA A 105 -1.54 18.74 1.21
N ILE A 106 -0.45 19.44 0.87
CA ILE A 106 0.78 18.83 0.33
C ILE A 106 1.39 17.86 1.33
N SER A 107 1.52 18.28 2.60
CA SER A 107 2.12 17.43 3.64
C SER A 107 1.26 16.20 3.91
N TYR A 108 -0.06 16.35 3.97
CA TYR A 108 -0.98 15.23 4.10
C TYR A 108 -0.88 14.28 2.91
N LEU A 109 -0.81 14.81 1.68
CA LEU A 109 -0.64 14.01 0.46
C LEU A 109 0.69 13.23 0.44
N LEU A 110 1.78 13.83 0.93
CA LEU A 110 3.07 13.15 1.06
C LEU A 110 2.99 12.01 2.08
N MET A 111 2.41 12.27 3.24
CA MET A 111 2.27 11.28 4.30
C MET A 111 1.30 10.15 3.91
N GLU A 112 0.22 10.49 3.21
CA GLU A 112 -0.72 9.54 2.62
C GLU A 112 0.01 8.63 1.61
N SER A 113 0.93 9.17 0.82
CA SER A 113 1.75 8.38 -0.11
C SER A 113 2.63 7.35 0.61
N ILE A 114 3.18 7.69 1.79
CA ILE A 114 3.99 6.75 2.61
C ILE A 114 3.11 5.60 3.14
N ILE A 115 1.95 5.92 3.73
CA ILE A 115 0.98 4.90 4.18
C ILE A 115 0.65 3.97 3.02
N PHE A 116 0.41 4.57 1.86
CA PHE A 116 -0.04 3.86 0.69
C PHE A 116 1.02 2.92 0.12
N ILE A 117 2.30 3.32 0.16
CA ILE A 117 3.42 2.43 -0.20
C ILE A 117 3.50 1.24 0.75
N GLY A 118 3.31 1.46 2.07
CA GLY A 118 3.24 0.38 3.07
C GLY A 118 2.11 -0.60 2.77
N LEU A 119 0.89 -0.08 2.59
CA LEU A 119 -0.28 -0.87 2.21
C LEU A 119 -0.07 -1.63 0.90
N PHE A 120 0.46 -0.96 -0.12
CA PHE A 120 0.76 -1.58 -1.40
C PHE A 120 1.77 -2.71 -1.23
N ASN A 121 2.85 -2.49 -0.48
CA ASN A 121 3.87 -3.51 -0.23
C ASN A 121 3.27 -4.76 0.44
N ALA A 122 2.48 -4.55 1.50
CA ALA A 122 1.82 -5.61 2.26
C ALA A 122 0.76 -6.37 1.44
N TYR A 123 0.04 -5.68 0.55
CA TYR A 123 -1.01 -6.26 -0.28
C TYR A 123 -0.60 -6.50 -1.74
N THR A 124 0.69 -6.44 -2.08
CA THR A 124 1.17 -6.65 -3.46
C THR A 124 0.78 -8.00 -4.06
N ARG A 125 0.49 -9.01 -3.22
CA ARG A 125 -0.02 -10.32 -3.66
C ARG A 125 -1.50 -10.29 -4.07
N ASN A 126 -2.28 -9.33 -3.59
CA ASN A 126 -3.68 -9.14 -3.95
C ASN A 126 -3.83 -7.96 -4.91
N MET A 127 -3.76 -8.28 -6.20
CA MET A 127 -3.79 -7.31 -7.30
C MET A 127 -5.05 -6.43 -7.29
N GLY A 128 -6.21 -7.00 -6.93
CA GLY A 128 -7.48 -6.29 -6.89
C GLY A 128 -7.51 -5.17 -5.83
N VAL A 129 -6.94 -5.42 -4.66
CA VAL A 129 -6.84 -4.42 -3.58
C VAL A 129 -5.95 -3.26 -4.00
N ALA A 130 -4.80 -3.56 -4.62
CA ALA A 130 -3.88 -2.53 -5.10
C ALA A 130 -4.54 -1.63 -6.16
N ILE A 131 -5.23 -2.20 -7.14
CA ILE A 131 -5.94 -1.45 -8.19
C ILE A 131 -7.07 -0.61 -7.58
N LEU A 132 -7.89 -1.20 -6.70
CA LEU A 132 -9.01 -0.51 -6.05
C LEU A 132 -8.54 0.73 -5.30
N LEU A 133 -7.49 0.57 -4.49
CA LEU A 133 -6.93 1.67 -3.72
C LEU A 133 -6.28 2.73 -4.63
N ALA A 134 -5.66 2.33 -5.75
CA ALA A 134 -5.06 3.27 -6.70
C ALA A 134 -6.15 4.11 -7.39
N ILE A 135 -7.22 3.48 -7.89
CA ILE A 135 -8.38 4.16 -8.48
C ILE A 135 -8.97 5.15 -7.47
N LEU A 136 -9.15 4.71 -6.23
CA LEU A 136 -9.72 5.54 -5.18
C LEU A 136 -8.83 6.75 -4.82
N ASN A 137 -7.51 6.61 -4.95
CA ASN A 137 -6.58 7.73 -4.84
C ASN A 137 -6.61 8.67 -6.05
N VAL A 138 -6.73 8.15 -7.28
CA VAL A 138 -6.90 9.00 -8.47
C VAL A 138 -8.16 9.86 -8.33
N LEU A 139 -9.28 9.24 -7.92
CA LEU A 139 -10.55 9.95 -7.71
C LEU A 139 -10.50 11.00 -6.61
N THR A 140 -9.55 10.89 -5.69
CA THR A 140 -9.31 11.85 -4.61
C THR A 140 -8.08 12.73 -4.84
N ALA A 141 -7.55 12.77 -6.07
CA ALA A 141 -6.40 13.56 -6.50
C ALA A 141 -5.09 13.30 -5.72
N GLY A 142 -4.90 12.09 -5.20
CA GLY A 142 -3.72 11.70 -4.44
C GLY A 142 -2.50 11.41 -5.31
N ILE A 143 -1.36 12.07 -5.05
CA ILE A 143 -0.05 11.82 -5.69
C ILE A 143 0.36 10.33 -5.55
N ALA A 144 -0.07 9.67 -4.48
CA ALA A 144 0.13 8.25 -4.23
C ALA A 144 -0.28 7.36 -5.42
N ALA A 145 -1.32 7.72 -6.16
CA ALA A 145 -1.78 6.96 -7.32
C ALA A 145 -0.72 6.85 -8.41
N ILE A 146 0.03 7.92 -8.69
CA ILE A 146 1.06 7.97 -9.74
C ILE A 146 2.18 6.99 -9.39
N VAL A 147 2.64 7.03 -8.13
CA VAL A 147 3.69 6.14 -7.62
C VAL A 147 3.24 4.68 -7.73
N VAL A 148 1.99 4.38 -7.40
CA VAL A 148 1.46 3.01 -7.44
C VAL A 148 1.29 2.51 -8.86
N LEU A 149 0.75 3.33 -9.77
CA LEU A 149 0.63 2.96 -11.17
C LEU A 149 2.01 2.65 -11.77
N PHE A 150 3.01 3.46 -11.40
CA PHE A 150 4.40 3.26 -11.80
C PHE A 150 4.99 1.97 -11.21
N LEU A 151 4.81 1.70 -9.92
CA LEU A 151 5.27 0.47 -9.28
C LEU A 151 4.55 -0.77 -9.83
N TYR A 152 3.27 -0.65 -10.13
CA TYR A 152 2.46 -1.70 -10.74
C TYR A 152 2.95 -2.01 -12.16
N HIS A 153 3.18 -0.99 -12.98
CA HIS A 153 3.82 -1.11 -14.29
C HIS A 153 5.20 -1.75 -14.18
N ARG A 154 6.01 -1.37 -13.18
CA ARG A 154 7.32 -1.98 -12.91
C ARG A 154 7.22 -3.46 -12.53
N LYS A 155 6.18 -3.85 -11.79
CA LYS A 155 5.96 -5.26 -11.40
C LYS A 155 5.50 -6.09 -12.59
N LEU A 156 4.54 -5.59 -13.37
CA LEU A 156 4.06 -6.24 -14.59
C LEU A 156 5.19 -6.42 -15.61
N SER A 157 6.01 -5.39 -15.82
CA SER A 157 7.17 -5.47 -16.73
C SER A 157 8.22 -6.49 -16.27
N LYS A 158 8.41 -6.68 -14.96
CA LYS A 158 9.26 -7.78 -14.44
C LYS A 158 8.66 -9.15 -14.73
N THR A 159 7.37 -9.34 -14.50
CA THR A 159 6.69 -10.62 -14.76
C THR A 159 6.67 -10.99 -16.25
N PHE A 160 6.64 -10.00 -17.15
CA PHE A 160 6.75 -10.23 -18.60
C PHE A 160 8.19 -10.43 -19.11
N ASN A 161 9.20 -9.97 -18.37
CA ASN A 161 10.61 -10.09 -18.75
C ASN A 161 11.33 -11.28 -18.10
N ASP A 162 10.67 -12.06 -17.23
CA ASP A 162 11.22 -13.36 -16.82
C ASP A 162 11.07 -14.34 -17.99
N PRO A 163 12.18 -14.81 -18.61
CA PRO A 163 12.08 -15.84 -19.63
C PRO A 163 11.49 -17.08 -18.97
N VAL A 164 10.43 -17.62 -19.57
CA VAL A 164 9.86 -18.92 -19.19
C VAL A 164 10.95 -19.97 -19.39
N VAL A 165 11.74 -20.24 -18.35
CA VAL A 165 12.62 -21.41 -18.30
C VAL A 165 11.68 -22.59 -18.13
N ARG A 166 11.29 -23.16 -19.27
CA ARG A 166 10.66 -24.47 -19.33
C ARG A 166 11.70 -25.45 -18.79
N GLU A 167 11.51 -25.94 -17.57
CA GLU A 167 12.24 -27.13 -17.13
C GLU A 167 11.81 -28.26 -18.06
N GLU A 168 12.68 -28.61 -19.01
CA GLU A 168 12.52 -29.84 -19.76
C GLU A 168 12.66 -31.01 -18.78
N PRO A 169 11.76 -32.01 -18.82
CA PRO A 169 11.85 -33.16 -17.95
C PRO A 169 13.15 -33.90 -18.26
N VAL A 170 14.04 -33.97 -17.27
CA VAL A 170 15.28 -34.73 -17.32
C VAL A 170 14.94 -36.18 -17.67
N SER A 171 15.23 -36.58 -18.91
CA SER A 171 15.15 -37.97 -19.36
C SER A 171 16.18 -38.80 -18.60
N GLU A 172 15.69 -39.77 -17.82
CA GLU A 172 16.51 -40.74 -17.07
C GLU A 172 17.49 -41.48 -18.00
N PRO A 173 18.73 -41.77 -17.53
CA PRO A 173 19.66 -42.57 -18.31
C PRO A 173 19.28 -44.06 -18.23
N HIS A 174 19.14 -44.67 -19.41
CA HIS A 174 19.03 -46.11 -19.63
C HIS A 174 19.99 -46.93 -18.75
N ARG A 175 19.45 -47.77 -17.86
CA ARG A 175 20.17 -48.93 -17.32
C ARG A 175 19.94 -50.12 -18.24
N GLY A 176 21.01 -50.56 -18.91
CA GLY A 176 21.07 -51.88 -19.55
C GLY A 176 21.13 -53.01 -18.50
N PRO A 177 20.83 -54.27 -18.88
CA PRO A 177 20.63 -55.36 -17.94
C PRO A 177 21.87 -56.29 -17.80
N VAL A 178 21.85 -57.10 -16.73
CA VAL A 178 22.63 -58.36 -16.49
C VAL A 178 24.08 -58.11 -15.99
N ASP A 179 24.64 -58.76 -14.97
CA ASP A 179 24.53 -60.16 -14.53
C ASP A 179 24.77 -60.35 -13.02
N THR A 180 24.22 -61.45 -12.50
CA THR A 180 24.46 -62.05 -11.18
C THR A 180 25.85 -62.67 -11.09
N ASP A 181 26.50 -62.64 -9.93
CA ASP A 181 26.97 -63.86 -9.23
C ASP A 181 27.84 -63.56 -8.00
N ASP A 182 27.51 -64.32 -6.96
CA ASP A 182 28.40 -64.97 -5.99
C ASP A 182 29.13 -64.22 -4.86
N VAL A 183 28.70 -64.63 -3.65
CA VAL A 183 29.51 -65.28 -2.61
C VAL A 183 30.07 -64.40 -1.48
N ASP A 184 29.49 -64.68 -0.30
CA ASP A 184 30.05 -64.84 1.03
C ASP A 184 31.41 -64.20 1.40
N GLN A 185 31.46 -63.79 2.67
CA GLN A 185 32.39 -64.30 3.70
C GLN A 185 33.14 -63.21 4.49
N HIS A 186 33.07 -63.36 5.82
CA HIS A 186 33.87 -62.75 6.91
C HIS A 186 33.55 -61.28 7.26
N ARG A 187 33.06 -60.91 8.46
CA ARG A 187 33.33 -61.27 9.88
C ARG A 187 34.74 -60.88 10.38
N ASN A 188 34.73 -60.04 11.41
CA ASN A 188 35.83 -59.54 12.28
C ASN A 188 36.69 -58.43 11.64
N ILE A 189 36.96 -57.30 12.30
CA ILE A 189 37.30 -57.08 13.72
C ILE A 189 36.72 -55.73 14.17
#